data_AF-A0A937PPJ7-F1
#
_entry.id   AF-A0A937PPJ7-F1
#
_cell.length_a   1.000
_cell.length_b   1.000
_cell.length_c   1.000
_cell.angle_alpha   90.00
_cell.angle_beta   90.00
_cell.angle_gamma   90.00
#
_symmetry.space_group_name_H-M   'P 1'
#
loop_
_entity.id
_entity.type
_entity.pdbx_description
1 polymer ?
#
loop_
_entity_poly.entity_id
_entity_poly.type
_entity_poly.pdbx_seq_one_letter_code
_entity_poly.pdbx_strand_id
1 'polypeptide(L)'
;MAENRHYIVFFAILAGAASLGAAVLVSPSFCPTADLVQQALQSLEARQYAQAQREALAVTNKTEEPNPRAWVIVAAARERSKDYAGAANAYRQFLAETDCPDAMQFAIRQIRACTMQAATRPVPPTAPSKRLDADALAALAEVSDRTYAESSEHFVVRANNPKLARLVAVEAEIALDKICRVILAGQDYPHSVTINVWPDAK
;
A
#
# COMPACT_ATOMS: atom_id res chain seq x y z
N MET A 1 -11.26 7.39 -83.48
CA MET A 1 -11.64 8.38 -82.45
C MET A 1 -11.52 7.65 -81.13
N ALA A 2 -10.32 7.59 -80.53
CA ALA A 2 -9.81 8.61 -79.60
C ALA A 2 -10.81 8.86 -78.45
N GLU A 3 -10.72 8.09 -77.36
CA GLU A 3 -10.14 8.62 -76.13
C GLU A 3 -9.83 7.50 -75.12
N ASN A 4 -8.56 7.50 -74.71
CA ASN A 4 -8.06 6.87 -73.49
C ASN A 4 -8.71 7.53 -72.28
N ARG A 5 -9.04 6.74 -71.25
CA ARG A 5 -8.61 7.10 -69.89
C ARG A 5 -8.44 5.86 -69.02
N HIS A 6 -7.21 5.76 -68.54
CA HIS A 6 -6.66 4.71 -67.70
C HIS A 6 -7.29 4.73 -66.30
N TYR A 7 -7.59 3.54 -65.76
CA TYR A 7 -7.11 3.20 -64.43
C TYR A 7 -6.53 1.78 -64.46
N ILE A 8 -5.25 1.73 -64.11
CA ILE A 8 -4.36 0.60 -64.02
C ILE A 8 -4.83 -0.36 -62.91
N VAL A 9 -5.31 -1.54 -63.32
CA VAL A 9 -4.82 -2.89 -62.97
C VAL A 9 -4.03 -3.02 -61.65
N PHE A 10 -4.44 -3.91 -60.74
CA PHE A 10 -3.61 -5.06 -60.34
C PHE A 10 -4.41 -6.16 -59.62
N PHE A 11 -4.25 -7.36 -60.17
CA PHE A 11 -4.68 -8.68 -59.71
C PHE A 11 -3.87 -9.17 -58.49
N ALA A 12 -4.49 -10.01 -57.63
CA ALA A 12 -3.98 -11.28 -57.06
C ALA A 12 -4.83 -11.64 -55.81
N ILE A 13 -5.71 -12.64 -55.82
CA ILE A 13 -5.50 -14.10 -55.76
C ILE A 13 -4.81 -14.60 -54.47
N LEU A 14 -5.62 -15.28 -53.63
CA LEU A 14 -5.35 -16.40 -52.72
C LEU A 14 -4.08 -16.40 -51.83
N ALA A 15 -4.31 -16.45 -50.51
CA ALA A 15 -3.74 -17.51 -49.68
C ALA A 15 -4.56 -17.64 -48.39
N GLY A 16 -5.15 -18.82 -48.19
CA GLY A 16 -5.72 -19.19 -46.91
C GLY A 16 -4.62 -19.31 -45.84
N ALA A 17 -4.93 -18.84 -44.64
CA ALA A 17 -4.27 -19.29 -43.43
C ALA A 17 -5.37 -19.50 -42.40
N ALA A 18 -5.82 -20.75 -42.28
CA ALA A 18 -6.44 -21.23 -41.07
C ALA A 18 -5.40 -21.10 -39.96
N SER A 19 -5.44 -19.99 -39.20
CA SER A 19 -4.72 -19.89 -37.95
C SER A 19 -5.40 -20.86 -36.98
N LEU A 20 -4.86 -22.09 -36.94
CA LEU A 20 -4.93 -22.97 -35.79
C LEU A 20 -4.68 -22.11 -34.55
N GLY A 21 -5.73 -21.87 -33.78
CA GLY A 21 -5.61 -21.31 -32.45
C GLY A 21 -4.71 -22.27 -31.67
N ALA A 22 -3.46 -21.86 -31.46
CA ALA A 22 -2.62 -22.48 -30.47
C ALA A 22 -3.35 -22.28 -29.14
N ALA A 23 -4.04 -23.32 -28.67
CA ALA A 23 -4.33 -23.47 -27.27
C ALA A 23 -2.96 -23.46 -26.59
N VAL A 24 -2.59 -22.31 -26.03
CA VAL A 24 -1.50 -22.23 -25.06
C VAL A 24 -1.97 -23.09 -23.90
N LEU A 25 -1.58 -24.36 -23.93
CA LEU A 25 -1.63 -25.23 -22.78
C LEU A 25 -0.71 -24.56 -21.76
N VAL A 26 -1.30 -23.79 -20.85
CA VAL A 26 -0.63 -23.36 -19.64
C VAL A 26 -0.35 -24.65 -18.89
N SER A 27 0.86 -25.18 -19.05
CA SER A 27 1.32 -26.32 -18.29
C SER A 27 1.08 -26.00 -16.81
N PRO A 28 0.35 -26.83 -16.05
CA PRO A 28 0.25 -26.62 -14.61
C PRO A 28 1.68 -26.66 -14.07
N SER A 29 2.13 -25.60 -13.40
CA SER A 29 3.45 -25.68 -12.80
C SER A 29 3.42 -26.71 -11.70
N PHE A 30 4.54 -27.42 -11.59
CA PHE A 30 4.75 -28.41 -10.56
C PHE A 30 5.08 -27.77 -9.20
N CYS A 31 5.16 -26.43 -9.12
CA CYS A 31 5.53 -25.66 -7.92
C CYS A 31 4.67 -24.40 -7.80
N PRO A 32 3.48 -24.47 -7.18
CA PRO A 32 2.55 -23.32 -7.09
C PRO A 32 3.16 -22.11 -6.37
N THR A 33 4.14 -22.32 -5.51
CA THR A 33 4.87 -21.26 -4.80
C THR A 33 5.82 -20.48 -5.71
N ALA A 34 6.47 -21.15 -6.66
CA ALA A 34 7.37 -20.51 -7.63
C ALA A 34 6.59 -19.62 -8.61
N ASP A 35 5.42 -20.08 -9.07
CA ASP A 35 4.54 -19.30 -9.93
C ASP A 35 4.07 -18.00 -9.28
N LEU A 36 3.68 -18.07 -8.00
CA LEU A 36 3.20 -16.89 -7.27
C LEU A 36 4.33 -15.87 -7.05
N VAL A 37 5.55 -16.33 -6.78
CA VAL A 37 6.72 -15.44 -6.70
C VAL A 37 7.02 -14.80 -8.06
N GLN A 38 6.93 -15.57 -9.14
CA GLN A 38 7.13 -15.07 -10.49
C GLN A 38 6.07 -14.04 -10.88
N GLN A 39 4.81 -14.28 -10.51
CA GLN A 39 3.72 -13.33 -10.71
C GLN A 39 3.98 -12.02 -9.95
N ALA A 40 4.39 -12.11 -8.69
CA ALA A 40 4.73 -10.93 -7.89
C ALA A 40 5.90 -10.12 -8.49
N LEU A 41 6.90 -10.80 -9.06
CA LEU A 41 8.00 -10.15 -9.79
C LEU A 41 7.51 -9.44 -11.05
N GLN A 42 6.65 -10.08 -11.85
CA GLN A 42 6.07 -9.45 -13.04
C GLN A 42 5.28 -8.19 -12.69
N SER A 43 4.48 -8.23 -11.63
CA SER A 43 3.77 -7.06 -11.11
C SER A 43 4.72 -5.94 -10.65
N LEU A 44 5.86 -6.30 -10.05
CA LEU A 44 6.90 -5.35 -9.63
C LEU A 44 7.55 -4.67 -10.85
N GLU A 45 7.89 -5.44 -11.88
CA GLU A 45 8.45 -4.94 -13.15
C GLU A 45 7.46 -4.04 -13.89
N ALA A 46 6.17 -4.39 -13.86
CA ALA A 46 5.08 -3.59 -14.41
C ALA A 46 4.77 -2.31 -13.61
N ARG A 47 5.54 -2.02 -12.55
CA ARG A 47 5.34 -0.89 -11.61
C ARG A 47 4.01 -0.92 -10.86
N GLN A 48 3.37 -2.08 -10.79
CA GLN A 48 2.14 -2.29 -10.03
C GLN A 48 2.49 -2.64 -8.58
N TYR A 49 3.11 -1.71 -7.86
CA TYR A 49 3.74 -1.98 -6.56
C TYR A 49 2.77 -2.52 -5.50
N ALA A 50 1.55 -1.98 -5.44
CA ALA A 50 0.51 -2.47 -4.52
C ALA A 50 0.09 -3.92 -4.85
N GLN A 51 0.04 -4.27 -6.14
CA GLN A 51 -0.27 -5.62 -6.57
C GLN A 51 0.87 -6.59 -6.28
N ALA A 52 2.11 -6.21 -6.62
CA ALA A 52 3.31 -6.98 -6.34
C ALA A 52 3.46 -7.30 -4.84
N GLN A 53 3.19 -6.31 -3.97
CA GLN A 53 3.20 -6.52 -2.52
C GLN A 53 2.14 -7.53 -2.09
N ARG A 54 0.90 -7.43 -2.59
CA ARG A 54 -0.18 -8.36 -2.22
C ARG A 54 0.14 -9.79 -2.65
N GLU A 55 0.64 -9.97 -3.88
CA GLU A 55 1.01 -11.26 -4.43
C GLU A 55 2.17 -11.88 -3.64
N ALA A 56 3.21 -11.10 -3.32
CA ALA A 56 4.33 -11.57 -2.52
C ALA A 56 3.95 -11.91 -1.07
N LEU A 57 3.10 -11.09 -0.41
CA LEU A 57 2.60 -11.41 0.94
C LEU A 57 1.67 -12.63 0.95
N ALA A 58 0.95 -12.89 -0.15
CA ALA A 58 0.17 -14.10 -0.26
C ALA A 58 1.06 -15.34 -0.27
N VAL A 59 2.28 -15.26 -0.81
CA VAL A 59 3.26 -16.35 -0.71
C VAL A 59 3.71 -16.53 0.74
N THR A 60 4.13 -15.47 1.43
CA THR A 60 4.65 -15.59 2.81
C THR A 60 3.64 -16.14 3.81
N ASN A 61 2.34 -15.93 3.58
CA ASN A 61 1.29 -16.34 4.51
C ASN A 61 0.64 -17.70 4.18
N LYS A 62 0.75 -18.17 2.92
CA LYS A 62 0.03 -19.36 2.45
C LYS A 62 0.90 -20.59 2.27
N THR A 63 2.22 -20.47 2.40
CA THR A 63 3.14 -21.58 2.20
C THR A 63 3.67 -22.07 3.54
N GLU A 64 3.68 -23.39 3.75
CA GLU A 64 4.26 -24.00 4.95
C GLU A 64 5.79 -23.83 4.99
N GLU A 65 6.42 -23.70 3.81
CA GLU A 65 7.84 -23.42 3.68
C GLU A 65 8.13 -21.91 3.65
N PRO A 66 9.09 -21.43 4.44
CA PRO A 66 9.60 -20.05 4.37
C PRO A 66 10.09 -19.71 2.96
N ASN A 67 9.74 -18.53 2.47
CA ASN A 67 10.19 -18.05 1.17
C ASN A 67 10.84 -16.67 1.31
N PRO A 68 12.16 -16.62 1.60
CA PRO A 68 12.88 -15.38 1.79
C PRO A 68 12.79 -14.44 0.57
N ARG A 69 12.67 -14.99 -0.64
CA ARG A 69 12.58 -14.18 -1.87
C ARG A 69 11.30 -13.36 -1.93
N ALA A 70 10.19 -13.87 -1.39
CA ALA A 70 8.94 -13.12 -1.32
C ALA A 70 9.10 -11.85 -0.47
N TRP A 71 9.83 -11.92 0.65
CA TRP A 71 10.11 -10.75 1.48
C TRP A 71 10.94 -9.67 0.76
N VAL A 72 11.88 -10.07 -0.09
CA VAL A 72 12.65 -9.11 -0.91
C VAL A 72 11.76 -8.38 -1.91
N ILE A 73 10.78 -9.07 -2.49
CA ILE A 73 9.80 -8.46 -3.42
C ILE A 73 8.90 -7.47 -2.67
N VAL A 74 8.41 -7.83 -1.49
CA VAL A 74 7.66 -6.92 -0.61
C VAL A 74 8.49 -5.68 -0.28
N ALA A 75 9.75 -5.86 0.10
CA ALA A 75 10.64 -4.75 0.44
C ALA A 75 10.86 -3.81 -0.75
N ALA A 76 11.14 -4.36 -1.93
CA ALA A 76 11.34 -3.59 -3.15
C ALA A 76 10.07 -2.83 -3.57
N ALA A 77 8.88 -3.44 -3.49
CA ALA A 77 7.62 -2.78 -3.79
C ALA A 77 7.36 -1.58 -2.87
N ARG A 78 7.65 -1.72 -1.57
CA ARG A 78 7.52 -0.65 -0.58
C ARG A 78 8.53 0.47 -0.77
N GLU A 79 9.78 0.13 -1.06
CA GLU A 79 10.82 1.13 -1.36
C GLU A 79 10.43 1.98 -2.58
N ARG A 80 9.95 1.32 -3.66
CA ARG A 80 9.47 2.01 -4.87
C ARG A 80 8.23 2.86 -4.63
N SER A 81 7.43 2.52 -3.62
CA SER A 81 6.27 3.27 -3.16
C SER A 81 6.63 4.37 -2.13
N LYS A 82 7.93 4.59 -1.85
CA LYS A 82 8.45 5.52 -0.82
C LYS A 82 8.03 5.18 0.61
N ASP A 83 7.58 3.96 0.84
CA ASP A 83 7.37 3.41 2.16
C ASP A 83 8.67 2.77 2.68
N TYR A 84 9.60 3.63 3.07
CA TYR A 84 10.91 3.18 3.53
C TYR A 84 10.86 2.49 4.90
N ALA A 85 9.91 2.87 5.77
CA ALA A 85 9.74 2.21 7.07
C ALA A 85 9.25 0.77 6.88
N GLY A 86 8.26 0.56 6.01
CA GLY A 86 7.77 -0.77 5.71
C GLY A 86 8.74 -1.61 4.89
N ALA A 87 9.54 -1.01 4.01
CA ALA A 87 10.63 -1.68 3.31
C ALA A 87 11.69 -2.21 4.30
N ALA A 88 12.11 -1.38 5.26
CA ALA A 88 13.05 -1.80 6.31
C ALA A 88 12.51 -2.99 7.13
N ASN A 89 11.22 -2.98 7.47
CA ASN A 89 10.59 -4.09 8.17
C ASN A 89 10.59 -5.38 7.33
N ALA A 90 10.27 -5.29 6.03
CA ALA A 90 10.28 -6.45 5.14
C ALA A 90 11.71 -7.03 4.96
N TYR A 91 12.75 -6.19 4.89
CA TYR A 91 14.13 -6.66 4.89
C TYR A 91 14.54 -7.34 6.21
N ARG A 92 13.96 -6.96 7.36
CA ARG A 92 14.20 -7.68 8.62
C ARG A 92 13.57 -9.08 8.62
N GLN A 93 12.39 -9.24 8.01
CA GLN A 93 11.79 -10.56 7.82
C GLN A 93 12.64 -11.42 6.89
N PHE A 94 13.10 -10.86 5.76
CA PHE A 94 14.06 -11.53 4.89
C PHE A 94 15.34 -11.95 5.64
N LEU A 95 15.88 -11.08 6.49
CA LEU A 95 17.07 -11.36 7.29
C LEU A 95 16.85 -12.49 8.31
N ALA A 96 15.63 -12.62 8.84
CA ALA A 96 15.28 -13.67 9.81
C ALA A 96 15.18 -15.06 9.16
N GLU A 97 14.91 -15.12 7.85
CA GLU A 97 14.72 -16.38 7.11
C GLU A 97 15.91 -16.74 6.21
N THR A 98 16.94 -15.89 6.10
CA THR A 98 18.08 -16.13 5.20
C THR A 98 19.33 -16.59 5.96
N ASP A 99 19.91 -17.70 5.50
CA ASP A 99 21.16 -18.25 6.05
C ASP A 99 22.40 -17.85 5.23
N CYS A 100 22.23 -17.15 4.12
CA CYS A 100 23.32 -16.78 3.22
C CYS A 100 24.01 -15.49 3.69
N PRO A 101 25.34 -15.51 4.01
CA PRO A 101 26.04 -14.34 4.53
C PRO A 101 25.97 -13.09 3.63
N ASP A 102 26.05 -13.28 2.31
CA ASP A 102 25.96 -12.19 1.34
C ASP A 102 24.56 -11.57 1.30
N ALA A 103 23.53 -12.42 1.40
CA ALA A 103 22.14 -12.00 1.48
C ALA A 103 21.86 -11.23 2.79
N MET A 104 22.42 -11.69 3.91
CA MET A 104 22.33 -10.98 5.19
C MET A 104 22.98 -9.59 5.10
N GLN A 105 24.18 -9.50 4.54
CA GLN A 105 24.85 -8.21 4.37
C GLN A 105 24.07 -7.28 3.44
N PHE A 106 23.50 -7.81 2.35
CA PHE A 106 22.60 -7.06 1.49
C PHE A 106 21.41 -6.49 2.27
N ALA A 107 20.71 -7.33 3.03
CA ALA A 107 19.56 -6.91 3.84
C ALA A 107 19.94 -5.81 4.85
N ILE A 108 21.06 -5.96 5.55
CA ILE A 108 21.56 -4.97 6.52
C ILE A 108 21.83 -3.63 5.84
N ARG A 109 22.47 -3.62 4.67
CA ARG A 109 22.71 -2.38 3.90
C ARG A 109 21.39 -1.71 3.50
N GLN A 110 20.42 -2.49 3.02
CA GLN A 110 19.13 -1.94 2.61
C GLN A 110 18.31 -1.41 3.78
N ILE A 111 18.31 -2.10 4.93
CA ILE A 111 17.67 -1.62 6.17
C ILE A 111 18.23 -0.25 6.56
N ARG A 112 19.56 -0.07 6.51
CA ARG A 112 20.18 1.22 6.83
C ARG A 112 19.76 2.31 5.85
N ALA A 113 19.80 2.02 4.55
CA ALA A 113 19.39 2.97 3.50
C ALA A 113 17.91 3.39 3.67
N CYS A 114 17.02 2.43 3.88
CA CYS A 114 15.60 2.68 4.11
C CYS A 114 15.38 3.48 5.41
N THR A 115 16.09 3.17 6.50
CA THR A 115 15.96 3.89 7.77
C THR A 115 16.39 5.36 7.63
N MET A 116 17.47 5.62 6.89
CA MET A 116 17.90 6.99 6.60
C MET A 116 16.87 7.77 5.78
N GLN A 117 16.27 7.15 4.76
CA GLN A 117 15.23 7.79 3.94
C GLN A 117 13.90 7.95 4.69
N ALA A 118 13.61 7.08 5.66
CA ALA A 118 12.45 7.24 6.55
C ALA A 118 12.65 8.43 7.51
N ALA A 119 13.87 8.65 8.00
CA ALA A 119 14.20 9.73 8.94
C ALA A 119 14.10 11.14 8.32
N THR A 120 14.21 11.26 6.99
CA THR A 120 14.03 12.52 6.27
C THR A 120 12.56 12.86 5.99
N ARG A 121 11.61 11.96 6.32
CA ARG A 121 10.17 12.26 6.22
C ARG A 121 9.76 13.21 7.37
N PRO A 122 8.94 14.25 7.11
CA PRO A 122 8.54 15.18 8.15
C PRO A 122 7.91 14.46 9.34
N VAL A 123 8.38 14.84 10.54
CA VAL A 123 7.81 14.42 11.82
C VAL A 123 6.33 14.79 11.81
N PRO A 124 5.42 13.86 12.16
CA PRO A 124 4.01 14.19 12.17
C PRO A 124 3.74 15.32 13.16
N PRO A 125 2.74 16.18 12.88
CA PRO A 125 2.39 17.26 13.78
C PRO A 125 2.09 16.69 15.17
N THR A 126 2.57 17.38 16.20
CA THR A 126 2.29 16.99 17.59
C THR A 126 0.78 17.03 17.82
N ALA A 127 0.24 15.94 18.38
CA ALA A 127 -1.08 15.81 18.97
C ALA A 127 -1.55 17.12 19.63
N PRO A 128 -2.61 17.80 19.12
CA PRO A 128 -3.08 19.08 19.66
C PRO A 128 -3.55 19.00 21.11
N SER A 129 -3.99 17.84 21.59
CA SER A 129 -4.34 17.59 23.00
C SER A 129 -3.19 17.90 23.97
N LYS A 130 -1.93 17.74 23.53
CA LYS A 130 -0.74 18.04 24.35
C LYS A 130 -0.49 19.53 24.57
N ARG A 131 -1.26 20.39 23.90
CA ARG A 131 -1.14 21.86 23.97
C ARG A 131 -2.35 22.52 24.63
N LEU A 132 -3.29 21.74 25.15
CA LEU A 132 -4.49 22.28 25.80
C LEU A 132 -4.12 22.89 27.15
N ASP A 133 -4.50 24.14 27.35
CA ASP A 133 -4.50 24.81 28.63
C ASP A 133 -5.81 24.55 29.39
N ALA A 134 -5.90 25.07 30.62
CA ALA A 134 -7.07 24.87 31.49
C ALA A 134 -8.36 25.46 30.88
N ASP A 135 -8.25 26.58 30.18
CA ASP A 135 -9.40 27.24 29.53
C ASP A 135 -9.90 26.43 28.33
N ALA A 136 -8.98 25.87 27.54
CA ALA A 136 -9.33 24.97 26.45
C ALA A 136 -9.99 23.69 26.97
N LEU A 137 -9.50 23.12 28.08
CA LEU A 137 -10.12 21.96 28.71
C LEU A 137 -11.54 22.26 29.21
N ALA A 138 -11.76 23.40 29.85
CA ALA A 138 -13.09 23.83 30.29
C ALA A 138 -14.05 23.98 29.10
N ALA A 139 -13.60 24.58 28.00
CA ALA A 139 -14.39 24.74 26.79
C ALA A 139 -14.72 23.41 26.07
N LEU A 140 -13.92 22.37 26.29
CA LEU A 140 -14.18 21.01 25.76
C LEU A 140 -15.16 20.23 26.64
N ALA A 141 -15.28 20.59 27.93
CA ALA A 141 -16.21 19.98 28.87
C ALA A 141 -17.65 20.48 28.71
N GLU A 142 -17.87 21.58 27.98
CA GLU A 142 -19.21 22.07 27.67
C GLU A 142 -19.98 21.06 26.81
N VAL A 143 -21.19 20.71 27.24
CA VAL A 143 -22.07 19.77 26.53
C VAL A 143 -23.24 20.55 25.92
N SER A 144 -23.38 20.48 24.60
CA SER A 144 -24.52 21.02 23.86
C SER A 144 -25.62 19.97 23.67
N ASP A 145 -26.87 20.42 23.58
CA ASP A 145 -28.02 19.58 23.26
C ASP A 145 -28.01 19.05 21.81
N ARG A 146 -27.09 19.59 20.97
CA ARG A 146 -26.92 19.18 19.57
C ARG A 146 -25.67 18.33 19.40
N THR A 147 -25.77 17.31 18.55
CA THR A 147 -24.61 16.55 18.07
C THR A 147 -24.02 17.22 16.83
N TYR A 148 -22.71 17.42 16.84
CA TYR A 148 -21.93 17.95 15.73
C TYR A 148 -21.12 16.83 15.10
N ALA A 149 -20.97 16.86 13.78
CA ALA A 149 -20.14 15.94 13.03
C ALA A 149 -18.98 16.70 12.38
N GLU A 150 -17.75 16.26 12.63
CA GLU A 150 -16.55 16.68 11.91
C GLU A 150 -16.06 15.51 11.06
N SER A 151 -15.59 15.77 9.85
CA SER A 151 -15.02 14.74 8.97
C SER A 151 -13.58 15.10 8.61
N SER A 152 -12.71 14.10 8.63
CA SER A 152 -11.36 14.12 8.09
C SER A 152 -11.24 13.08 6.97
N GLU A 153 -10.02 12.83 6.49
CA GLU A 153 -9.78 11.87 5.42
C GLU A 153 -10.20 10.44 5.82
N HIS A 154 -9.88 10.03 7.05
CA HIS A 154 -10.11 8.67 7.56
C HIS A 154 -11.15 8.59 8.67
N PHE A 155 -11.66 9.71 9.18
CA PHE A 155 -12.56 9.70 10.33
C PHE A 155 -13.80 10.57 10.14
N VAL A 156 -14.92 10.11 10.71
CA VAL A 156 -16.12 10.90 10.93
C VAL A 156 -16.37 10.93 12.44
N VAL A 157 -16.16 12.07 13.07
CA VAL A 157 -16.29 12.23 14.52
C VAL A 157 -17.59 12.93 14.86
N ARG A 158 -18.38 12.33 15.74
CA ARG A 158 -19.63 12.90 16.26
C ARG A 158 -19.51 13.17 17.75
N ALA A 159 -19.79 14.41 18.16
CA ALA A 159 -19.74 14.79 19.57
C ALA A 159 -20.77 15.89 19.90
N ASN A 160 -21.18 15.97 21.17
CA ASN A 160 -22.02 17.05 21.70
C ASN A 160 -21.26 18.38 21.93
N ASN A 161 -20.04 18.49 21.42
CA ASN A 161 -19.25 19.71 21.46
C ASN A 161 -18.46 19.84 20.14
N PRO A 162 -18.61 20.94 19.38
CA PRO A 162 -17.96 21.08 18.08
C PRO A 162 -16.43 21.20 18.19
N LYS A 163 -15.91 21.82 19.26
CA LYS A 163 -14.46 21.91 19.51
C LYS A 163 -13.90 20.53 19.81
N LEU A 164 -14.64 19.71 20.57
CA LEU A 164 -14.26 18.34 20.87
C LEU A 164 -14.27 17.45 19.62
N ALA A 165 -15.32 17.54 18.78
CA ALA A 165 -15.38 16.79 17.52
C ALA A 165 -14.16 17.09 16.62
N ARG A 166 -13.82 18.38 16.47
CA ARG A 166 -12.65 18.80 15.69
C ARG A 166 -11.32 18.33 16.29
N LEU A 167 -11.15 18.48 17.60
CA LEU A 167 -9.93 18.06 18.28
C LEU A 167 -9.71 16.55 18.10
N VAL A 168 -10.75 15.75 18.32
CA VAL A 168 -10.69 14.29 18.20
C VAL A 168 -10.43 13.87 16.76
N ALA A 169 -10.98 14.56 15.75
CA ALA A 169 -10.70 14.26 14.34
C ALA A 169 -9.20 14.44 14.03
N VAL A 170 -8.59 15.54 14.48
CA VAL A 170 -7.15 15.79 14.26
C VAL A 170 -6.28 14.79 15.04
N GLU A 171 -6.64 14.49 16.29
CA GLU A 171 -5.93 13.48 17.08
C GLU A 171 -6.00 12.09 16.46
N ALA A 172 -7.17 11.70 15.94
CA ALA A 172 -7.37 10.42 15.29
C ALA A 172 -6.49 10.28 14.04
N GLU A 173 -6.37 11.31 13.22
CA GLU A 173 -5.47 11.33 12.07
C GLU A 173 -4.00 11.22 12.47
N ILE A 174 -3.56 11.95 13.50
CA ILE A 174 -2.18 11.86 13.99
C ILE A 174 -1.89 10.47 14.56
N ALA A 175 -2.84 9.89 15.29
CA ALA A 175 -2.73 8.53 15.81
C ALA A 175 -2.71 7.50 14.67
N LEU A 176 -3.54 7.66 13.65
CA LEU A 176 -3.58 6.78 12.49
C LEU A 176 -2.29 6.85 11.68
N ASP A 177 -1.74 8.04 11.42
CA ASP A 177 -0.44 8.19 10.76
C ASP A 177 0.66 7.46 11.55
N LYS A 178 0.65 7.56 12.88
CA LYS A 178 1.57 6.79 13.73
C LYS A 178 1.37 5.29 13.61
N ILE A 179 0.12 4.79 13.62
CA ILE A 179 -0.20 3.37 13.45
C ILE A 179 0.25 2.88 12.09
N CYS A 180 -0.06 3.63 11.03
CA CYS A 180 0.34 3.29 9.67
C CYS A 180 1.86 3.19 9.57
N ARG A 181 2.60 4.17 10.13
CA ARG A 181 4.07 4.16 10.15
C ARG A 181 4.68 3.01 10.95
N VAL A 182 4.19 2.75 12.16
CA VAL A 182 4.85 1.86 13.12
C VAL A 182 4.36 0.42 12.99
N ILE A 183 3.05 0.23 12.85
CA ILE A 183 2.39 -1.07 12.95
C ILE A 183 2.08 -1.62 11.57
N LEU A 184 1.45 -0.82 10.70
CA LEU A 184 1.05 -1.29 9.37
C LEU A 184 2.18 -1.21 8.34
N ALA A 185 3.41 -0.92 8.81
CA ALA A 185 4.59 -0.87 7.96
C ALA A 185 4.35 0.04 6.75
N GLY A 186 3.87 1.27 7.00
CA GLY A 186 3.59 2.34 6.04
C GLY A 186 2.49 2.08 5.02
N GLN A 187 1.67 1.04 5.21
CA GLN A 187 0.47 0.85 4.39
C GLN A 187 -0.54 1.98 4.64
N ASP A 188 -1.12 2.48 3.56
CA ASP A 188 -2.26 3.40 3.61
C ASP A 188 -3.47 2.71 4.23
N TYR A 189 -4.29 3.47 4.96
CA TYR A 189 -5.50 2.97 5.59
C TYR A 189 -6.72 3.35 4.71
N PRO A 190 -7.30 2.43 3.92
CA PRO A 190 -8.29 2.78 2.89
C PRO A 190 -9.73 2.88 3.44
N HIS A 191 -9.89 2.93 4.76
CA HIS A 191 -11.19 2.86 5.41
C HIS A 191 -11.50 4.16 6.15
N SER A 192 -12.80 4.45 6.28
CA SER A 192 -13.28 5.54 7.13
C SER A 192 -13.87 4.95 8.42
N VAL A 193 -13.53 5.54 9.56
CA VAL A 193 -14.00 5.12 10.88
C VAL A 193 -14.90 6.20 11.48
N THR A 194 -16.06 5.78 11.99
CA THR A 194 -16.93 6.70 12.75
C THR A 194 -16.60 6.62 14.24
N ILE A 195 -16.32 7.77 14.84
CA ILE A 195 -16.08 7.91 16.29
C ILE A 195 -17.26 8.67 16.88
N ASN A 196 -17.90 8.12 17.91
CA ASN A 196 -18.96 8.80 18.65
C ASN A 196 -18.51 9.08 20.07
N VAL A 197 -18.60 10.35 20.48
CA VAL A 197 -18.21 10.83 21.81
C VAL A 197 -19.46 11.30 22.53
N TRP A 198 -19.73 10.69 23.68
CA TRP A 198 -20.91 10.97 24.50
C TRP A 198 -20.47 11.47 25.88
N PRO A 199 -21.24 12.37 26.52
CA PRO A 199 -21.00 12.71 27.91
C PRO A 199 -21.28 11.48 28.79
N ASP A 200 -20.48 11.29 29.84
CA ASP A 200 -20.83 10.31 30.89
C ASP A 200 -22.15 10.74 31.53
N ALA A 201 -23.03 9.76 31.75
CA ALA A 201 -24.30 10.00 32.42
C ALA A 201 -24.03 10.60 33.82
N LYS A 202 -24.75 11.69 34.14
CA LYS A 202 -24.75 12.29 35.48
C LYS A 202 -25.24 11.32 36.54
#